data_AF-A0A8X6Q5Z8-F1
#
_entry.id   AF-A0A8X6Q5Z8-F1
#
_cell.length_a   1.000
_cell.length_b   1.000
_cell.length_c   1.000
_cell.angle_alpha   90.00
_cell.angle_beta   90.00
_cell.angle_gamma   90.00
#
_symmetry.space_group_name_H-M   'P 1'
#
loop_
_entity.id
_entity.type
_entity.pdbx_description
1 polymer ?
#
loop_
_entity_poly.entity_id
_entity_poly.type
_entity_poly.pdbx_seq_one_letter_code
_entity_poly.pdbx_strand_id
1 'polypeptide(L)'
;LTAVQMALKMKNIQKYDKAQKLFKYALALQPLHPDILNHYGEFLEKKDIIQAYHLYARALTVSPQHAGALLNRKRTLPVVDELDDQELESIDKQRIELIKQNHNSSSLKRLKKEIYFQHIYHTVAIEGNTMTLADTRTVI
;
A
#
# COMPACT_ATOMS: atom_id res chain seq x y z
N LEU A 1 -2.23 18.09 -17.65
CA LEU A 1 -3.66 18.52 -17.59
C LEU A 1 -4.58 17.78 -18.57
N THR A 2 -4.24 17.64 -19.85
CA THR A 2 -5.11 16.99 -20.87
C THR A 2 -5.52 15.54 -20.52
N ALA A 3 -4.57 14.73 -20.02
CA ALA A 3 -4.85 13.35 -19.62
C ALA A 3 -5.85 13.22 -18.45
N VAL A 4 -5.79 14.12 -17.46
CA VAL A 4 -6.73 14.13 -16.33
C VAL A 4 -8.13 14.56 -16.75
N GLN A 5 -8.24 15.57 -17.62
CA GLN A 5 -9.54 15.97 -18.16
C GLN A 5 -10.19 14.82 -18.94
N MET A 6 -9.41 14.07 -19.73
CA MET A 6 -9.91 12.85 -20.40
C MET A 6 -10.30 11.77 -19.38
N ALA A 7 -9.51 11.56 -18.33
CA ALA A 7 -9.83 10.60 -17.27
C ALA A 7 -11.17 10.93 -16.59
N LEU A 8 -11.39 12.20 -16.24
CA LEU A 8 -12.64 12.69 -15.67
C LEU A 8 -13.83 12.52 -16.64
N LYS A 9 -13.63 12.80 -17.93
CA LYS A 9 -14.65 12.55 -18.96
C LYS A 9 -15.01 11.05 -19.04
N MET A 10 -14.01 10.17 -19.01
CA MET A 10 -14.25 8.72 -19.02
C MET A 10 -14.94 8.24 -17.74
N LYS A 11 -14.62 8.83 -16.58
CA LYS A 11 -15.32 8.60 -15.30
C LYS A 11 -16.79 8.95 -15.42
N ASN A 12 -17.11 10.10 -16.00
CA ASN A 12 -18.49 10.60 -16.13
C ASN A 12 -19.33 9.72 -17.09
N ILE A 13 -18.71 9.16 -18.12
CA ILE A 13 -19.35 8.20 -19.05
C ILE A 13 -19.26 6.75 -18.50
N GLN A 14 -18.94 6.57 -17.21
CA GLN A 14 -18.87 5.29 -16.49
C GLN A 14 -17.88 4.26 -17.09
N LYS A 15 -16.91 4.71 -17.90
CA LYS A 15 -15.83 3.87 -18.43
C LYS A 15 -14.67 3.81 -17.44
N TYR A 16 -14.90 3.20 -16.28
CA TYR A 16 -13.98 3.21 -15.14
C TYR A 16 -12.58 2.65 -15.48
N ASP A 17 -12.49 1.56 -16.25
CA ASP A 17 -11.18 0.98 -16.60
C ASP A 17 -10.33 1.92 -17.46
N LYS A 18 -10.98 2.63 -18.40
CA LYS A 18 -10.30 3.64 -19.23
C LYS A 18 -9.89 4.85 -18.39
N ALA A 19 -10.77 5.31 -17.50
CA ALA A 19 -10.46 6.40 -16.57
C ALA A 19 -9.25 6.04 -15.69
N GLN A 20 -9.20 4.83 -15.14
CA GLN A 20 -8.09 4.38 -14.30
C GLN A 20 -6.76 4.34 -15.07
N LYS A 21 -6.76 3.82 -16.31
CA LYS A 21 -5.56 3.85 -17.17
C LYS A 21 -5.09 5.27 -17.44
N LEU A 22 -6.01 6.19 -17.71
CA LEU A 22 -5.68 7.60 -17.95
C LEU A 22 -5.16 8.31 -16.68
N PHE A 23 -5.71 8.02 -15.50
CA PHE A 23 -5.18 8.55 -14.25
C PHE A 23 -3.77 8.02 -13.95
N LYS A 24 -3.53 6.71 -14.12
CA LYS A 24 -2.20 6.12 -13.98
C LYS A 24 -1.20 6.73 -14.96
N TYR A 25 -1.61 6.94 -16.21
CA TYR A 25 -0.79 7.62 -17.22
C TYR A 25 -0.47 9.08 -16.84
N ALA A 26 -1.48 9.84 -16.40
CA ALA A 26 -1.29 11.21 -15.94
C ALA A 26 -0.32 11.31 -14.75
N LEU A 27 -0.41 10.37 -13.81
CA LEU A 27 0.49 10.28 -12.66
C LEU A 27 1.92 9.87 -13.08
N ALA A 28 2.08 9.00 -14.07
CA ALA A 28 3.40 8.63 -14.59
C ALA A 28 4.12 9.82 -15.25
N LEU A 29 3.37 10.68 -15.96
CA LEU A 29 3.93 11.89 -16.57
C LEU A 29 4.27 12.97 -15.53
N GLN A 30 3.41 13.15 -14.52
CA GLN A 30 3.53 14.20 -13.51
C GLN A 30 3.24 13.63 -12.11
N PRO A 31 4.21 12.92 -11.49
CA PRO A 31 3.99 12.15 -10.26
C PRO A 31 3.70 13.00 -9.03
N LEU A 32 4.04 14.29 -9.05
CA LEU A 32 3.90 15.21 -7.93
C LEU A 32 2.85 16.29 -8.16
N HIS A 33 2.06 16.23 -9.25
CA HIS A 33 1.07 17.28 -9.51
C HIS A 33 -0.13 17.16 -8.55
N PRO A 34 -0.41 18.17 -7.70
CA PRO A 34 -1.44 18.09 -6.66
C PRO A 34 -2.85 17.77 -7.20
N ASP A 35 -3.29 18.45 -8.26
CA ASP A 35 -4.63 18.20 -8.84
C ASP A 35 -4.79 16.78 -9.39
N ILE A 36 -3.74 16.21 -9.99
CA ILE A 36 -3.76 14.84 -10.53
C ILE A 36 -3.90 13.85 -9.37
N LEU A 37 -3.12 14.04 -8.31
CA LEU A 37 -3.18 13.25 -7.09
C LEU A 37 -4.56 13.34 -6.44
N ASN A 38 -5.11 14.56 -6.29
CA ASN A 38 -6.44 14.77 -5.72
C ASN A 38 -7.54 14.10 -6.56
N HIS A 39 -7.60 14.35 -7.87
CA HIS A 39 -8.64 13.76 -8.72
C HIS A 39 -8.53 12.24 -8.86
N TYR A 40 -7.32 11.70 -8.82
CA TYR A 40 -7.15 10.26 -8.81
C TYR A 40 -7.58 9.65 -7.46
N GLY A 41 -7.29 10.32 -6.35
CA GLY A 41 -7.82 9.96 -5.03
C GLY A 41 -9.35 9.91 -5.03
N GLU A 42 -10.01 10.96 -5.53
CA GLU A 42 -11.48 11.03 -5.64
C GLU A 42 -12.06 9.91 -6.51
N PHE A 43 -11.33 9.49 -7.54
CA PHE A 43 -11.73 8.38 -8.39
C PHE A 43 -11.63 7.03 -7.68
N LEU A 44 -10.60 6.83 -6.84
CA LEU A 44 -10.35 5.58 -6.15
C LEU A 44 -11.16 5.40 -4.87
N GLU A 45 -11.55 6.49 -4.23
CA GLU A 45 -12.06 6.50 -2.85
C GLU A 45 -13.22 5.52 -2.58
N LYS A 46 -14.12 5.30 -3.56
CA LYS A 46 -15.23 4.34 -3.42
C LYS A 46 -14.80 2.87 -3.48
N LYS A 47 -13.64 2.59 -4.06
CA LYS A 47 -13.09 1.24 -4.26
C LYS A 47 -11.95 0.94 -3.30
N ASP A 48 -11.13 1.93 -3.01
CA ASP A 48 -9.92 1.82 -2.19
C ASP A 48 -9.69 3.16 -1.48
N ILE A 49 -10.24 3.26 -0.27
CA ILE A 49 -10.17 4.48 0.54
C ILE A 49 -8.76 4.72 1.10
N ILE A 50 -8.00 3.65 1.36
CA ILE A 50 -6.63 3.73 1.88
C ILE A 50 -5.73 4.33 0.80
N GLN A 51 -5.81 3.82 -0.44
CA GLN A 51 -5.06 4.39 -1.55
C GLN A 51 -5.47 5.84 -1.86
N ALA A 52 -6.77 6.16 -1.77
CA ALA A 52 -7.24 7.53 -1.94
C ALA A 52 -6.66 8.48 -0.87
N TYR A 53 -6.68 8.07 0.40
CA TYR A 53 -6.08 8.83 1.49
C TYR A 53 -4.59 9.09 1.28
N HIS A 54 -3.82 8.08 0.85
CA HIS A 54 -2.41 8.25 0.52
C HIS A 54 -2.18 9.26 -0.62
N LEU A 55 -3.05 9.27 -1.63
CA LEU A 55 -2.97 10.24 -2.72
C LEU A 55 -3.26 11.67 -2.26
N TYR A 56 -4.27 11.86 -1.39
CA TYR A 56 -4.53 13.18 -0.78
C TYR A 56 -3.37 13.61 0.10
N ALA A 57 -2.79 12.70 0.89
CA ALA A 57 -1.62 12.99 1.71
C ALA A 57 -0.43 13.44 0.85
N ARG A 58 -0.16 12.73 -0.24
CA ARG A 58 0.89 13.08 -1.21
C ARG A 58 0.63 14.39 -1.94
N ALA A 59 -0.63 14.73 -2.22
CA ALA A 59 -0.97 16.03 -2.79
C ALA A 59 -0.60 17.17 -1.81
N LEU A 60 -0.83 16.96 -0.51
CA LEU A 60 -0.54 17.93 0.54
C LEU A 60 0.95 18.03 0.88
N THR A 61 1.74 16.97 0.69
CA THR A 61 3.21 17.10 0.84
C THR A 61 3.82 18.00 -0.22
N VAL A 62 3.23 18.06 -1.42
CA VAL A 62 3.67 18.94 -2.51
C VAL A 62 3.04 20.32 -2.38
N SER A 63 1.74 20.40 -2.07
CA SER A 63 1.00 21.66 -1.93
C SER A 63 0.15 21.66 -0.66
N PRO A 64 0.72 22.11 0.48
CA PRO A 64 0.06 22.05 1.79
C PRO A 64 -1.27 22.78 1.88
N GLN A 65 -1.47 23.82 1.07
CA GLN A 65 -2.69 24.65 1.05
C GLN A 65 -3.72 24.20 0.00
N HIS A 66 -3.54 23.03 -0.62
CA HIS A 66 -4.48 22.54 -1.63
C HIS A 66 -5.84 22.20 -0.98
N ALA A 67 -6.82 23.08 -1.14
CA ALA A 67 -8.12 23.01 -0.48
C ALA A 67 -8.87 21.68 -0.69
N GLY A 68 -8.90 21.16 -1.93
CA GLY A 68 -9.57 19.89 -2.24
C GLY A 68 -8.97 18.70 -1.47
N ALA A 69 -7.66 18.51 -1.59
CA ALA A 69 -6.92 17.49 -0.85
C ALA A 69 -7.03 17.63 0.67
N LEU A 70 -7.05 18.85 1.23
CA LEU A 70 -7.27 19.07 2.67
C LEU A 70 -8.65 18.55 3.10
N LEU A 71 -9.70 18.95 2.38
CA LEU A 71 -11.07 18.54 2.68
C LEU A 71 -11.24 17.02 2.54
N ASN A 72 -10.75 16.46 1.44
CA ASN A 72 -10.84 15.05 1.14
C ASN A 72 -10.06 14.22 2.17
N ARG A 73 -8.82 14.59 2.49
CA ARG A 73 -8.02 13.90 3.50
C ARG A 73 -8.69 13.93 4.87
N LYS A 74 -9.17 15.10 5.31
CA LYS A 74 -9.85 15.26 6.61
C LYS A 74 -11.09 14.35 6.70
N ARG A 75 -11.82 14.21 5.59
CA ARG A 75 -13.01 13.37 5.52
C ARG A 75 -12.69 11.88 5.53
N THR A 76 -11.61 11.45 4.86
CA THR A 76 -11.22 10.02 4.80
C THR A 76 -10.41 9.55 6.01
N LEU A 77 -9.75 10.47 6.72
CA LEU A 77 -8.87 10.17 7.86
C LEU A 77 -9.51 9.23 8.91
N PRO A 78 -10.68 9.54 9.51
CA PRO A 78 -11.22 8.68 10.58
C PRO A 78 -11.55 7.26 10.10
N VAL A 79 -11.91 7.10 8.82
CA VAL A 79 -12.21 5.77 8.26
C VAL A 79 -10.93 4.97 8.05
N VAL A 80 -9.85 5.62 7.60
CA VAL A 80 -8.56 4.95 7.44
C VAL A 80 -7.96 4.59 8.79
N ASP A 81 -8.03 5.49 9.78
CA ASP A 81 -7.55 5.23 11.14
C ASP A 81 -8.28 4.00 11.74
N GLU A 82 -9.61 3.90 11.59
CA GLU A 82 -10.36 2.73 12.07
C GLU A 82 -9.97 1.43 11.34
N LEU A 83 -9.75 1.49 10.02
CA LEU A 83 -9.30 0.32 9.24
C LEU A 83 -7.90 -0.14 9.65
N ASP A 84 -7.00 0.81 9.89
CA ASP A 84 -5.62 0.53 10.33
C ASP A 84 -5.64 -0.10 11.73
N ASP A 85 -6.47 0.42 12.66
CA ASP A 85 -6.64 -0.15 14.00
C ASP A 85 -7.20 -1.58 13.94
N GLN A 86 -8.21 -1.84 13.10
CA GLN A 86 -8.77 -3.19 12.91
C GLN A 86 -7.73 -4.18 12.37
N GLU A 87 -6.89 -3.74 11.43
CA GLU A 87 -5.83 -4.58 10.88
C GLU A 87 -4.76 -4.90 11.93
N LEU A 88 -4.37 -3.90 12.73
CA LEU A 88 -3.44 -4.11 13.85
C LEU A 88 -4.00 -5.10 14.89
N GLU A 89 -5.28 -4.97 15.24
CA GLU A 89 -5.93 -5.93 16.14
C GLU A 89 -5.96 -7.36 15.57
N SER A 90 -6.20 -7.51 14.26
CA SER A 90 -6.18 -8.80 13.57
C SER A 90 -4.80 -9.45 13.67
N ILE A 91 -3.75 -8.68 13.42
CA ILE A 91 -2.35 -9.12 13.53
C ILE A 91 -2.04 -9.53 14.98
N ASP A 92 -2.46 -8.75 15.97
CA ASP A 92 -2.24 -9.06 17.39
C ASP A 92 -2.97 -10.34 17.82
N LYS A 93 -4.20 -10.56 17.34
CA LYS A 93 -4.95 -11.81 17.58
C LYS A 93 -4.19 -13.01 17.02
N GLN A 94 -3.72 -12.93 15.77
CA GLN A 94 -2.94 -14.00 15.13
C GLN A 94 -1.63 -14.27 15.88
N ARG A 95 -0.95 -13.21 16.34
CA ARG A 95 0.27 -13.32 17.14
C ARG A 95 0.01 -14.06 18.46
N ILE A 96 -1.05 -13.71 19.18
CA ILE A 96 -1.43 -14.36 20.45
C ILE A 96 -1.75 -15.84 20.22
N GLU A 97 -2.49 -16.17 19.17
CA GLU A 97 -2.81 -17.54 18.82
C GLU A 97 -1.54 -18.37 18.53
N LEU A 98 -0.61 -17.80 17.77
CA LEU A 98 0.68 -18.43 17.49
C LEU A 98 1.52 -18.66 18.76
N ILE A 99 1.47 -17.74 19.74
CA ILE A 99 2.14 -17.92 21.04
C ILE A 99 1.52 -19.07 21.83
N LYS A 100 0.19 -19.26 21.77
CA LYS A 100 -0.51 -20.32 22.50
C LYS A 100 -0.24 -21.73 21.96
N GLN A 101 0.19 -21.87 20.71
CA GLN A 101 0.48 -23.18 20.11
C GLN A 101 1.64 -23.89 20.82
N ASN A 102 1.64 -25.22 20.84
CA ASN A 102 2.73 -26.01 21.44
C ASN A 102 4.02 -25.87 20.63
N HIS A 103 4.97 -25.10 21.17
CA HIS A 103 6.24 -24.80 20.51
C HIS A 103 7.24 -25.96 20.42
N ASN A 104 6.93 -27.11 21.03
CA ASN A 104 7.83 -28.26 21.11
C ASN A 104 7.60 -29.31 20.01
N SER A 105 6.64 -29.11 19.10
CA SER A 105 6.44 -30.01 17.97
C SER A 105 7.65 -30.00 17.01
N SER A 106 8.00 -31.16 16.47
CA SER A 106 9.13 -31.30 15.54
C SER A 106 8.94 -30.49 14.26
N SER A 107 7.70 -30.40 13.77
CA SER A 107 7.33 -29.59 12.61
C SER A 107 7.57 -28.10 12.85
N LEU A 108 7.18 -27.56 14.01
CA LEU A 108 7.37 -26.14 14.31
C LEU A 108 8.84 -25.81 14.55
N LYS A 109 9.62 -26.69 15.18
CA LYS A 109 11.08 -26.53 15.30
C LYS A 109 11.75 -26.42 13.94
N ARG A 110 11.36 -27.28 12.99
CA ARG A 110 11.83 -27.21 11.60
C ARG A 110 11.41 -25.91 10.92
N LEU A 111 10.16 -25.50 11.09
CA LEU A 111 9.64 -24.25 10.52
C LEU A 111 10.38 -23.02 11.05
N LYS A 112 10.66 -22.94 12.36
CA LYS A 112 11.41 -21.83 12.96
C LYS A 112 12.82 -21.70 12.35
N LYS A 113 13.50 -22.82 12.13
CA LYS A 113 14.81 -22.84 11.45
C LYS A 113 14.68 -22.35 10.00
N GLU A 114 13.64 -22.76 9.29
CA GLU A 114 13.39 -22.33 7.92
C GLU A 114 13.11 -20.82 7.82
N ILE A 115 12.26 -20.29 8.72
CA ILE A 115 11.96 -18.84 8.79
C ILE A 115 13.22 -18.03 9.09
N TYR A 116 14.13 -18.55 9.92
CA TYR A 116 15.41 -17.88 10.20
C TYR A 116 16.25 -17.70 8.93
N PHE A 117 16.39 -18.74 8.10
CA PHE A 117 17.10 -18.63 6.82
C PHE A 117 16.37 -17.70 5.84
N GLN A 118 15.04 -17.80 5.78
CA GLN A 118 14.25 -16.88 4.94
C GLN A 118 14.42 -15.43 5.36
N HIS A 119 14.46 -15.13 6.67
CA HIS A 119 14.67 -13.78 7.17
C HIS A 119 16.04 -13.23 6.74
N ILE A 120 17.11 -14.02 6.90
CA ILE A 120 18.45 -13.59 6.48
C ILE A 120 18.51 -13.40 4.97
N TYR A 121 17.99 -14.35 4.19
CA TYR A 121 17.93 -14.22 2.74
C TYR A 121 17.20 -12.95 2.31
N HIS A 122 16.01 -12.69 2.84
CA HIS A 122 15.23 -11.52 2.45
C HIS A 122 15.90 -10.21 2.87
N THR A 123 16.49 -10.13 4.08
CA THR A 123 17.13 -8.88 4.53
C THR A 123 18.34 -8.52 3.67
N VAL A 124 19.20 -9.48 3.34
CA VAL A 124 20.40 -9.21 2.51
C VAL A 124 20.04 -9.03 1.03
N ALA A 125 18.98 -9.69 0.54
CA ALA A 125 18.51 -9.51 -0.83
C ALA A 125 17.95 -8.09 -1.08
N ILE A 126 17.28 -7.49 -0.08
CA ILE A 126 16.82 -6.09 -0.15
C ILE A 126 18.01 -5.13 -0.31
N GLU A 127 19.15 -5.47 0.29
CA GLU A 127 20.41 -4.71 0.18
C GLU A 127 21.18 -5.01 -1.14
N GLY A 128 20.65 -5.89 -1.99
CA GLY A 128 21.23 -6.22 -3.29
C GLY A 128 22.13 -7.45 -3.32
N ASN A 129 22.16 -8.26 -2.26
CA ASN A 129 22.86 -9.55 -2.27
C ASN A 129 22.21 -10.51 -3.30
N THR A 130 23.04 -11.18 -4.08
CA THR A 130 22.62 -12.09 -5.16
C THR A 130 22.60 -13.57 -4.76
N MET A 131 23.01 -13.90 -3.54
CA MET A 131 22.95 -15.27 -3.02
C MET A 131 21.51 -15.79 -3.04
N THR A 132 21.32 -17.03 -3.47
CA THR A 132 20.00 -17.66 -3.43
C THR A 132 19.66 -18.13 -2.02
N LEU A 133 18.37 -18.41 -1.77
CA LEU A 133 17.96 -19.01 -0.49
C LEU A 133 18.69 -20.34 -0.21
N ALA A 134 18.96 -21.14 -1.24
CA ALA A 134 19.74 -22.37 -1.09
C ALA A 134 21.18 -22.07 -0.63
N ASP A 135 21.84 -21.09 -1.26
CA ASP A 135 23.20 -20.68 -0.88
C ASP A 135 23.22 -20.17 0.57
N THR A 136 22.26 -19.34 0.96
CA THR A 136 22.17 -18.84 2.35
C THR A 136 21.97 -19.95 3.37
N ARG A 137 21.23 -21.01 3.04
CA ARG A 137 21.06 -22.19 3.92
C ARG A 137 22.32 -23.04 4.03
N THR A 138 23.19 -23.03 3.02
CA THR A 138 24.44 -23.81 3.03
C THR A 138 25.55 -23.10 3.80
N VAL A 139 25.53 -21.77 3.81
CA VAL A 139 26.57 -20.94 4.44
C VAL A 139 26.32 -20.71 5.92
N ILE A 140 25.05 -20.71 6.35
CA ILE A 140 24.61 -20.39 7.72
C ILE A 140 24.20 -21.67 8.45
#